data_AF-A0A1Q5S9W0-F1
#
_entry.id   AF-A0A1Q5S9W0-F1
#
_cell.length_a   1.000
_cell.length_b   1.000
_cell.length_c   1.000
_cell.angle_alpha   90.00
_cell.angle_beta   90.00
_cell.angle_gamma   90.00
#
_symmetry.space_group_name_H-M   'P 1'
#
loop_
_entity.id
_entity.type
_entity.pdbx_description
1 polymer ?
#
loop_
_entity_poly.entity_id
_entity_poly.type
_entity_poly.pdbx_seq_one_letter_code
_entity_poly.pdbx_strand_id
1 'polypeptide(L)'
;MTSLASTATTDIQSIRPSALSARLAMALALAALADWLFYDQRMGLSLVIFAIAIACASLLANHATLDLRRAVTGGAIVALGLVPAVEEFNTLSFLVLVAALAIALLLATNPDTTGLADRARARRNFVLIGPLRFFPDALEVFNLSALTRGIALWLMPVVLSTVFIALFAAANPVIEQWLSLLNPKVIFDYLSVWRVLFWTMMLALVWPFIHVRWRRKKVIIPAVADVAEPEPLAPFVSAEFLGPSTILRSLILFNLLFAAQSILDAIYLWGHVALPANVTYASYAHRGAYPLIATALLAAAFVLVAMRPGGPAEKSKVIRPLVYLWVGQNVLLVASSILRLDLYVDIYMLTYWRIAAFVWMGLVALGLILIVARIVLDRSNQWLVGANLIALTTVLYFASLVNFDALIADYNVAHSREASGKGAQIDINYLLTLGPQALPAIDKAIALRPGATETCLVSRRDRLVEQLRQDLAWRSWGFRSWRLQRRLDAQARDQSGSQPAG
;
A
#
# COMPACT_ATOMS: atom_id res chain seq x y z
N MET A 1 43.05 13.63 52.84
CA MET A 1 41.82 13.95 52.08
C MET A 1 41.99 13.43 50.65
N THR A 2 41.47 12.24 50.36
CA THR A 2 41.53 11.62 49.04
C THR A 2 40.16 11.00 48.78
N SER A 3 39.37 11.69 47.94
CA SER A 3 38.03 11.28 47.54
C SER A 3 38.14 10.13 46.53
N LEU A 4 37.64 8.95 46.88
CA LEU A 4 37.48 7.81 45.99
C LEU A 4 36.27 8.07 45.09
N ALA A 5 36.51 8.11 43.78
CA ALA A 5 35.48 8.18 42.76
C ALA A 5 34.60 6.92 42.82
N SER A 6 33.31 7.08 43.08
CA SER A 6 32.34 6.00 42.96
C SER A 6 32.12 5.68 41.48
N THR A 7 32.59 4.53 41.03
CA THR A 7 32.24 3.95 39.74
C THR A 7 30.76 3.59 39.75
N ALA A 8 29.94 4.38 39.05
CA ALA A 8 28.57 4.03 38.74
C ALA A 8 28.56 2.81 37.81
N THR A 9 28.37 1.62 38.40
CA THR A 9 28.09 0.40 37.66
C THR A 9 26.80 0.61 36.86
N THR A 10 26.96 0.70 35.54
CA THR A 10 25.85 0.71 34.60
C THR A 10 25.22 -0.67 34.64
N ASP A 11 24.06 -0.76 35.28
CA ASP A 11 23.23 -1.95 35.34
C ASP A 11 22.68 -2.24 33.94
N ILE A 12 23.47 -2.95 33.13
CA ILE A 12 23.02 -3.52 31.86
C ILE A 12 22.16 -4.73 32.26
N GLN A 13 20.86 -4.52 32.43
CA GLN A 13 19.91 -5.62 32.58
C GLN A 13 20.02 -6.55 31.37
N SER A 14 20.66 -7.69 31.59
CA SER A 14 20.66 -8.81 30.65
C SER A 14 19.21 -9.22 30.36
N ILE A 15 18.88 -9.29 29.08
CA ILE A 15 17.57 -9.76 28.63
C ILE A 15 17.44 -11.22 29.10
N ARG A 16 16.46 -11.50 29.98
CA ARG A 16 16.22 -12.87 30.46
C ARG A 16 15.98 -13.80 29.25
N PRO A 17 16.69 -14.93 29.12
CA PRO A 17 16.59 -15.85 27.98
C PRO A 17 15.16 -16.37 27.74
N SER A 18 14.33 -16.44 28.79
CA SER A 18 12.92 -16.85 28.70
C SER A 18 12.02 -15.90 27.88
N ALA A 19 12.41 -14.63 27.72
CA ALA A 19 11.62 -13.67 26.94
C ALA A 19 11.83 -13.86 25.43
N LEU A 20 13.01 -14.29 24.99
CA LEU A 20 13.31 -14.57 23.58
C LEU A 20 12.66 -15.88 23.12
N SER A 21 12.66 -16.91 23.95
CA SER A 21 12.00 -18.18 23.65
C SER A 21 10.47 -18.03 23.51
N ALA A 22 9.84 -17.23 24.39
CA ALA A 22 8.41 -16.93 24.27
C ALA A 22 8.07 -16.16 22.98
N ARG A 23 8.93 -15.23 22.56
CA ARG A 23 8.76 -14.45 21.31
C ARG A 23 8.88 -15.32 20.06
N LEU A 24 9.82 -16.26 20.03
CA LEU A 24 9.92 -17.24 18.95
C LEU A 24 8.72 -18.18 18.90
N ALA A 25 8.25 -18.65 20.05
CA ALA A 25 7.05 -19.50 20.11
C ALA A 25 5.83 -18.76 19.53
N MET A 26 5.65 -17.47 19.85
CA MET A 26 4.60 -16.64 19.25
C MET A 26 4.78 -16.45 17.74
N ALA A 27 6.02 -16.24 17.26
CA ALA A 27 6.30 -16.12 15.83
C ALA A 27 5.97 -17.40 15.06
N LEU A 28 6.36 -18.56 15.61
CA LEU A 28 6.05 -19.88 15.04
C LEU A 28 4.54 -20.16 15.05
N ALA A 29 3.84 -19.80 16.14
CA ALA A 29 2.39 -19.93 16.22
C ALA A 29 1.68 -19.08 15.15
N LEU A 30 2.15 -17.85 14.91
CA LEU A 30 1.63 -17.01 13.84
C LEU A 30 1.96 -17.55 12.45
N ALA A 31 3.14 -18.13 12.24
CA ALA A 31 3.48 -18.79 10.98
C ALA A 31 2.59 -20.02 10.71
N ALA A 32 2.29 -20.83 11.72
CA ALA A 32 1.37 -21.95 11.62
C ALA A 32 -0.08 -21.49 11.35
N LEU A 33 -0.50 -20.40 11.99
CA LEU A 33 -1.80 -19.78 11.73
C LEU A 33 -1.88 -19.26 10.28
N ALA A 34 -0.82 -18.63 9.78
CA ALA A 34 -0.72 -18.15 8.41
C ALA A 34 -0.80 -19.29 7.38
N ASP A 35 -0.15 -20.42 7.66
CA ASP A 35 -0.23 -21.63 6.83
C ASP A 35 -1.66 -22.13 6.72
N TRP A 36 -2.37 -22.26 7.85
CA TRP A 36 -3.77 -22.69 7.86
C TRP A 36 -4.75 -21.71 7.20
N LEU A 37 -4.45 -20.41 7.24
CA LEU A 37 -5.30 -19.35 6.69
C LEU A 37 -5.08 -19.12 5.20
N PHE A 38 -3.84 -19.18 4.71
CA PHE A 38 -3.46 -18.68 3.39
C PHE A 38 -2.92 -19.75 2.44
N TYR A 39 -2.38 -20.87 2.94
CA TYR A 39 -1.76 -21.86 2.06
C TYR A 39 -2.83 -22.56 1.22
N ASP A 40 -2.74 -22.40 -0.10
CA ASP A 40 -3.69 -22.93 -1.10
C ASP A 40 -5.14 -22.46 -0.91
N GLN A 41 -5.33 -21.28 -0.31
CA GLN A 41 -6.64 -20.70 -0.05
C GLN A 41 -6.70 -19.26 -0.57
N ARG A 42 -7.88 -18.84 -1.02
CA ARG A 42 -8.13 -17.45 -1.42
C ARG A 42 -8.19 -16.55 -0.18
N MET A 43 -7.62 -15.35 -0.32
CA MET A 43 -7.52 -14.37 0.77
C MET A 43 -8.75 -13.48 0.84
N GLY A 44 -9.21 -13.18 2.06
CA GLY A 44 -10.38 -12.35 2.35
C GLY A 44 -10.45 -12.10 3.85
N LEU A 45 -11.52 -12.54 4.51
CA LEU A 45 -11.66 -12.52 5.98
C LEU A 45 -10.45 -13.17 6.71
N SER A 46 -9.81 -14.16 6.09
CA SER A 46 -8.57 -14.77 6.60
C SER A 46 -7.47 -13.74 6.92
N LEU A 47 -7.33 -12.70 6.09
CA LEU A 47 -6.36 -11.62 6.30
C LEU A 47 -6.72 -10.75 7.52
N VAL A 48 -8.02 -10.47 7.69
CA VAL A 48 -8.54 -9.68 8.83
C VAL A 48 -8.26 -10.42 10.13
N ILE A 49 -8.53 -11.73 10.18
CA ILE A 49 -8.25 -12.59 11.33
C ILE A 49 -6.75 -12.60 11.63
N PHE A 50 -5.91 -12.75 10.61
CA PHE A 50 -4.46 -12.76 10.78
C PHE A 50 -3.90 -11.42 11.26
N ALA A 51 -4.41 -10.30 10.74
CA ALA A 51 -4.01 -8.97 11.18
C ALA A 51 -4.38 -8.70 12.65
N ILE A 52 -5.55 -9.15 13.09
CA ILE A 52 -5.95 -9.11 14.50
C ILE A 52 -4.99 -9.97 15.34
N ALA A 53 -4.65 -11.19 14.89
CA ALA A 53 -3.72 -12.06 15.58
C ALA A 53 -2.32 -11.42 15.72
N ILE A 54 -1.80 -10.78 14.67
CA ILE A 54 -0.55 -10.01 14.72
C ILE A 54 -0.64 -8.86 15.74
N ALA A 55 -1.73 -8.09 15.71
CA ALA A 55 -1.91 -6.97 16.62
C ALA A 55 -1.95 -7.44 18.09
N CYS A 56 -2.67 -8.53 18.40
CA CYS A 56 -2.71 -9.14 19.72
C CYS A 56 -1.34 -9.68 20.16
N ALA A 57 -0.65 -10.44 19.31
CA ALA A 57 0.68 -10.97 19.60
C ALA A 57 1.70 -9.85 19.86
N SER A 58 1.63 -8.76 19.09
CA SER A 58 2.45 -7.57 19.28
C SER A 58 2.19 -6.90 20.64
N LEU A 59 0.92 -6.75 21.05
CA LEU A 59 0.58 -6.19 22.35
C LEU A 59 1.08 -7.07 23.51
N LEU A 60 0.93 -8.40 23.39
CA LEU A 60 1.44 -9.34 24.40
C LEU A 60 2.98 -9.33 24.48
N ALA A 61 3.67 -9.30 23.34
CA ALA A 61 5.13 -9.29 23.28
C ALA A 61 5.77 -8.00 23.84
N ASN A 62 5.02 -6.89 23.78
CA ASN A 62 5.49 -5.55 24.14
C ASN A 62 4.75 -4.96 25.36
N HIS A 63 3.98 -5.76 26.10
CA HIS A 63 3.15 -5.34 27.24
C HIS A 63 3.89 -4.40 28.21
N ALA A 64 5.15 -4.70 28.54
CA ALA A 64 5.94 -3.91 29.49
C ALA A 64 6.26 -2.48 29.03
N THR A 65 6.08 -2.17 27.73
CA THR A 65 6.34 -0.85 27.13
C THR A 65 5.08 -0.12 26.69
N LEU A 66 3.89 -0.70 26.94
CA LEU A 66 2.63 -0.14 26.48
C LEU A 66 2.14 1.00 27.36
N ASP A 67 1.77 2.11 26.73
CA ASP A 67 0.90 3.13 27.30
C ASP A 67 -0.54 2.85 26.86
N LEU A 68 -1.46 2.66 27.82
CA LEU A 68 -2.85 2.30 27.55
C LEU A 68 -3.55 3.32 26.63
N ARG A 69 -3.31 4.62 26.80
CA ARG A 69 -3.94 5.65 25.96
C ARG A 69 -3.50 5.52 24.50
N ARG A 70 -2.20 5.29 24.30
CA ARG A 70 -1.62 5.12 22.96
C ARG A 70 -1.98 3.78 22.34
N ALA A 71 -2.13 2.73 23.16
CA ALA A 71 -2.63 1.44 22.71
C ALA A 71 -4.08 1.52 22.23
N VAL A 72 -4.94 2.29 22.92
CA VAL A 72 -6.32 2.56 22.47
C VAL A 72 -6.33 3.32 21.13
N THR A 73 -5.51 4.38 20.99
CA THR A 73 -5.40 5.09 19.70
C THR A 73 -4.85 4.19 18.59
N GLY A 74 -3.84 3.37 18.88
CA GLY A 74 -3.30 2.38 17.95
C GLY A 74 -4.35 1.33 17.54
N GLY A 75 -5.13 0.84 18.50
CA GLY A 75 -6.25 -0.07 18.25
C GLY A 75 -7.31 0.55 17.35
N ALA A 76 -7.67 1.81 17.55
CA ALA A 76 -8.59 2.54 16.67
C ALA A 76 -8.04 2.67 15.23
N ILE A 77 -6.74 2.91 15.06
CA ILE A 77 -6.10 2.97 13.74
C ILE A 77 -6.13 1.61 13.04
N VAL A 78 -5.85 0.51 13.76
CA VAL A 78 -5.96 -0.85 13.22
C VAL A 78 -7.41 -1.15 12.83
N ALA A 79 -8.38 -0.84 13.69
CA ALA A 79 -9.79 -1.03 13.41
C ALA A 79 -10.20 -0.30 12.12
N LEU A 80 -9.77 0.95 11.95
CA LEU A 80 -10.00 1.70 10.71
C LEU A 80 -9.32 1.04 9.50
N GLY A 81 -8.08 0.55 9.65
CA GLY A 81 -7.37 -0.15 8.58
C GLY A 81 -7.98 -1.51 8.19
N LEU A 82 -8.73 -2.15 9.10
CA LEU A 82 -9.45 -3.40 8.82
C LEU A 82 -10.71 -3.17 7.97
N VAL A 83 -11.32 -1.98 8.02
CA VAL A 83 -12.59 -1.70 7.31
C VAL A 83 -12.48 -1.97 5.80
N PRO A 84 -11.48 -1.44 5.06
CA PRO A 84 -11.31 -1.78 3.65
C PRO A 84 -11.06 -3.25 3.38
N ALA A 85 -10.31 -3.94 4.25
CA ALA A 85 -10.01 -5.36 4.09
C ALA A 85 -11.25 -6.25 4.32
N VAL A 86 -12.17 -5.85 5.20
CA VAL A 86 -13.47 -6.51 5.39
C VAL A 86 -14.41 -6.22 4.23
N GLU A 87 -14.37 -4.99 3.69
CA GLU A 87 -15.17 -4.60 2.53
C GLU A 87 -14.83 -5.45 1.31
N GLU A 88 -13.57 -5.43 0.87
CA GLU A 88 -13.03 -6.29 -0.17
C GLU A 88 -11.50 -6.38 -0.08
N PHE A 89 -10.97 -7.59 -0.29
CA PHE A 89 -9.53 -7.78 -0.43
C PHE A 89 -9.06 -7.27 -1.79
N ASN A 90 -8.29 -6.18 -1.77
CA ASN A 90 -7.56 -5.69 -2.92
C ASN A 90 -6.18 -5.16 -2.49
N THR A 91 -5.34 -4.82 -3.46
CA THR A 91 -3.97 -4.32 -3.21
C THR A 91 -3.96 -3.06 -2.34
N LEU A 92 -4.93 -2.16 -2.51
CA LEU A 92 -5.04 -0.93 -1.72
C LEU A 92 -5.44 -1.22 -0.27
N SER A 93 -6.46 -2.05 -0.05
CA SER A 93 -6.90 -2.51 1.27
C SER A 93 -5.76 -3.18 2.03
N PHE A 94 -4.97 -4.02 1.35
CA PHE A 94 -3.77 -4.63 1.94
C PHE A 94 -2.73 -3.58 2.35
N LEU A 95 -2.40 -2.62 1.47
CA LEU A 95 -1.44 -1.56 1.78
C LEU A 95 -1.91 -0.65 2.94
N VAL A 96 -3.20 -0.33 2.97
CA VAL A 96 -3.82 0.44 4.06
C VAL A 96 -3.71 -0.32 5.38
N LEU A 97 -4.01 -1.63 5.38
CA LEU A 97 -3.92 -2.47 6.57
C LEU A 97 -2.48 -2.59 7.10
N VAL A 98 -1.52 -2.83 6.23
CA VAL A 98 -0.09 -2.88 6.59
C VAL A 98 0.37 -1.53 7.17
N ALA A 99 -0.03 -0.42 6.54
CA ALA A 99 0.28 0.92 7.03
C ALA A 99 -0.35 1.18 8.42
N ALA A 100 -1.60 0.78 8.62
CA ALA A 100 -2.31 0.91 9.89
C ALA A 100 -1.62 0.11 11.00
N LEU A 101 -1.26 -1.15 10.76
CA LEU A 101 -0.51 -1.99 11.70
C LEU A 101 0.85 -1.38 12.06
N ALA A 102 1.60 -0.89 11.06
CA ALA A 102 2.88 -0.25 11.30
C ALA A 102 2.75 1.05 12.12
N ILE A 103 1.74 1.88 11.84
CA ILE A 103 1.46 3.11 12.58
C ILE A 103 1.05 2.80 14.03
N ALA A 104 0.17 1.83 14.22
CA ALA A 104 -0.28 1.43 15.54
C ALA A 104 0.88 0.92 16.41
N LEU A 105 1.76 0.10 15.82
CA LEU A 105 2.96 -0.38 16.52
C LEU A 105 3.90 0.77 16.89
N LEU A 106 4.15 1.70 15.97
CA LEU A 106 4.97 2.88 16.21
C LEU A 106 4.41 3.73 17.35
N LEU A 107 3.09 3.93 17.38
CA LEU A 107 2.43 4.74 18.41
C LEU A 107 2.43 4.05 19.78
N ALA A 108 2.25 2.72 19.81
CA ALA A 108 2.18 1.94 21.03
C ALA A 108 3.54 1.76 21.72
N THR A 109 4.64 1.74 20.95
CA THR A 109 5.97 1.36 21.47
C THR A 109 6.99 2.50 21.51
N ASN A 110 6.75 3.64 20.84
CA ASN A 110 7.74 4.72 20.74
C ASN A 110 7.24 6.05 21.34
N PRO A 111 7.67 6.41 22.58
CA PRO A 111 7.23 7.63 23.24
C PRO A 111 7.84 8.93 22.68
N ASP A 112 8.97 8.86 21.98
CA ASP A 112 9.83 10.02 21.71
C ASP A 112 9.73 10.55 20.27
N THR A 113 8.87 9.98 19.42
CA THR A 113 8.74 10.39 18.00
C THR A 113 7.68 11.47 17.80
N THR A 114 8.03 12.72 18.13
CA THR A 114 7.16 13.90 17.90
C THR A 114 7.24 14.42 16.46
N GLY A 115 8.39 14.28 15.79
CA GLY A 115 8.60 14.79 14.42
C GLY A 115 8.15 13.86 13.29
N LEU A 116 7.59 14.42 12.21
CA LEU A 116 7.23 13.70 10.98
C LEU A 116 8.43 12.98 10.33
N ALA A 117 9.60 13.61 10.33
CA ALA A 117 10.83 13.04 9.78
C ALA A 117 11.35 11.84 10.60
N ASP A 118 11.22 11.91 11.93
CA ASP A 118 11.61 10.82 12.83
C ASP A 118 10.63 9.64 12.71
N ARG A 119 9.33 9.92 12.57
CA ARG A 119 8.32 8.89 12.26
C ARG A 119 8.56 8.23 10.91
N ALA A 120 8.90 9.01 9.88
CA ALA A 120 9.22 8.50 8.55
C ALA A 120 10.48 7.61 8.55
N ARG A 121 11.52 8.03 9.27
CA ARG A 121 12.76 7.25 9.44
C ARG A 121 12.52 5.96 10.23
N ALA A 122 11.75 6.03 11.31
CA ALA A 122 11.37 4.87 12.11
C ALA A 122 10.55 3.87 11.27
N ARG A 123 9.57 4.35 10.49
CA ARG A 123 8.78 3.52 9.57
C ARG A 123 9.65 2.89 8.47
N ARG A 124 10.53 3.66 7.85
CA ARG A 124 11.45 3.15 6.82
C ARG A 124 12.35 2.04 7.37
N ASN A 125 12.93 2.26 8.54
CA ASN A 125 13.79 1.25 9.18
C ASN A 125 12.99 0.00 9.59
N PHE A 126 11.75 0.16 10.03
CA PHE A 126 10.87 -0.96 10.36
C PHE A 126 10.55 -1.82 9.12
N VAL A 127 10.12 -1.19 8.02
CA VAL A 127 9.72 -1.92 6.80
C VAL A 127 10.93 -2.54 6.08
N LEU A 128 12.04 -1.82 5.96
CA LEU A 128 13.20 -2.31 5.19
C LEU A 128 14.11 -3.24 5.99
N ILE A 129 14.33 -2.94 7.28
CA ILE A 129 15.34 -3.65 8.09
C ILE A 129 14.67 -4.67 9.01
N GLY A 130 13.40 -4.45 9.39
CA GLY A 130 12.67 -5.37 10.26
C GLY A 130 12.71 -6.82 9.77
N PRO A 131 12.25 -7.11 8.55
CA PRO A 131 12.17 -8.49 8.06
C PRO A 131 13.53 -9.19 7.98
N LEU A 132 14.59 -8.44 7.67
CA LEU A 132 15.95 -8.95 7.55
C LEU A 132 16.61 -9.21 8.93
N ARG A 133 16.08 -8.65 10.02
CA ARG A 133 16.60 -8.90 11.38
C ARG A 133 16.21 -10.26 11.95
N PHE A 134 15.23 -10.95 11.35
CA PHE A 134 14.87 -12.30 11.75
C PHE A 134 16.07 -13.26 11.71
N PHE A 135 16.88 -13.20 10.66
CA PHE A 135 18.00 -14.12 10.47
C PHE A 135 19.05 -14.07 11.59
N PRO A 136 19.63 -12.90 11.96
CA PRO A 136 20.61 -12.85 13.05
C PRO A 136 19.98 -13.14 14.42
N ASP A 137 18.76 -12.65 14.70
CA ASP A 137 18.14 -12.88 16.01
C ASP A 137 17.73 -14.36 16.21
N ALA A 138 17.32 -15.06 15.13
CA ALA A 138 17.06 -16.50 15.18
C ALA A 138 18.35 -17.28 15.48
N LEU A 139 19.47 -16.90 14.87
CA LEU A 139 20.79 -17.48 15.13
C LEU A 139 21.30 -17.19 16.55
N GLU A 140 20.94 -16.07 17.19
CA GLU A 140 21.28 -15.80 18.59
C GLU A 140 20.56 -16.76 19.57
N VAL A 141 19.32 -17.18 19.25
CA VAL A 141 18.57 -18.12 20.11
C VAL A 141 19.04 -19.55 19.92
N PHE A 142 19.39 -19.94 18.69
CA PHE A 142 20.12 -21.17 18.45
C PHE A 142 21.57 -20.97 18.89
N ASN A 143 21.87 -21.16 20.18
CA ASN A 143 23.25 -21.18 20.65
C ASN A 143 24.02 -22.24 19.85
N LEU A 144 24.72 -21.81 18.79
CA LEU A 144 25.33 -22.70 17.79
C LEU A 144 26.32 -23.67 18.44
N SER A 145 26.93 -23.27 19.56
CA SER A 145 27.77 -24.14 20.38
C SER A 145 26.97 -25.21 21.14
N ALA A 146 25.77 -24.89 21.64
CA ALA A 146 24.90 -25.88 22.31
C ALA A 146 24.24 -26.83 21.30
N LEU A 147 23.86 -26.34 20.11
CA LEU A 147 23.31 -27.14 19.03
C LEU A 147 24.36 -28.14 18.50
N THR A 148 25.57 -27.67 18.19
CA THR A 148 26.66 -28.54 17.71
C THR A 148 27.06 -29.58 18.75
N ARG A 149 27.10 -29.20 20.03
CA ARG A 149 27.34 -30.14 21.14
C ARG A 149 26.20 -31.15 21.28
N GLY A 150 24.95 -30.71 21.14
CA GLY A 150 23.78 -31.61 21.15
C GLY A 150 23.80 -32.60 20.00
N ILE A 151 24.05 -32.14 18.77
CA ILE A 151 24.19 -33.01 17.59
C ILE A 151 25.34 -34.00 17.81
N ALA A 152 26.50 -33.53 18.27
CA ALA A 152 27.65 -34.41 18.54
C ALA A 152 27.37 -35.47 19.62
N LEU A 153 26.60 -35.12 20.67
CA LEU A 153 26.20 -36.05 21.73
C LEU A 153 25.22 -37.12 21.23
N TRP A 154 24.32 -36.79 20.31
CA TRP A 154 23.33 -37.71 19.76
C TRP A 154 23.80 -38.48 18.52
N LEU A 155 24.85 -38.02 17.84
CA LEU A 155 25.36 -38.64 16.63
C LEU A 155 25.76 -40.10 16.86
N MET A 156 26.52 -40.36 17.92
CA MET A 156 26.99 -41.71 18.21
C MET A 156 25.85 -42.67 18.62
N PRO A 157 24.93 -42.32 19.55
CA PRO A 157 23.75 -43.15 19.84
C PRO A 157 22.87 -43.43 18.63
N VAL A 158 22.62 -42.43 17.77
CA VAL A 158 21.76 -42.60 16.59
C VAL A 158 22.43 -43.50 15.55
N VAL A 159 23.72 -43.31 15.28
CA VAL A 159 24.48 -44.18 14.36
C VAL A 159 24.48 -45.62 14.86
N LEU A 160 24.81 -45.83 16.14
CA LEU A 160 24.77 -47.17 16.71
C LEU A 160 23.38 -47.80 16.68
N SER A 161 22.35 -47.04 17.09
CA SER A 161 20.96 -47.55 17.08
C SER A 161 20.50 -47.90 15.67
N THR A 162 20.89 -47.12 14.67
CA THR A 162 20.60 -47.41 13.26
C THR A 162 21.26 -48.71 12.81
N VAL A 163 22.53 -48.93 13.18
CA VAL A 163 23.25 -50.18 12.91
C VAL A 163 22.56 -51.37 13.60
N PHE A 164 22.15 -51.23 14.86
CA PHE A 164 21.41 -52.28 15.57
C PHE A 164 20.06 -52.58 14.93
N ILE A 165 19.30 -51.56 14.55
CA ILE A 165 18.01 -51.72 13.87
C ILE A 165 18.20 -52.43 12.52
N ALA A 166 19.24 -52.09 11.76
CA ALA A 166 19.55 -52.74 10.48
C ALA A 166 19.92 -54.22 10.67
N LEU A 167 20.74 -54.54 11.68
CA LEU A 167 21.09 -55.92 12.02
C LEU A 167 19.87 -56.72 12.49
N PHE A 168 18.99 -56.11 13.29
CA PHE A 168 17.75 -56.75 13.74
C PHE A 168 16.75 -56.96 12.60
N ALA A 169 16.64 -56.00 11.66
CA ALA A 169 15.84 -56.17 10.46
C ALA A 169 16.36 -57.33 9.60
N ALA A 170 17.69 -57.44 9.42
CA ALA A 170 18.29 -58.55 8.66
C ALA A 170 18.09 -59.92 9.32
N ALA A 171 17.99 -59.98 10.65
CA ALA A 171 17.81 -61.21 11.40
C ALA A 171 16.34 -61.57 11.69
N ASN A 172 15.39 -60.65 11.48
CA ASN A 172 13.97 -60.84 11.81
C ASN A 172 13.04 -60.28 10.72
N PRO A 173 12.33 -61.14 9.96
CA PRO A 173 11.49 -60.71 8.84
C PRO A 173 10.30 -59.84 9.26
N VAL A 174 9.85 -59.91 10.53
CA VAL A 174 8.81 -59.01 11.04
C VAL A 174 9.35 -57.58 11.08
N ILE A 175 10.56 -57.37 11.61
CA ILE A 175 11.17 -56.05 11.76
C ILE A 175 11.48 -55.43 10.38
N GLU A 176 11.93 -56.24 9.43
CA GLU A 176 12.10 -55.82 8.03
C GLU A 176 10.79 -55.29 7.42
N GLN A 177 9.67 -55.99 7.66
CA GLN A 177 8.37 -55.54 7.19
C GLN A 177 7.94 -54.21 7.83
N TRP A 178 8.14 -54.02 9.15
CA TRP A 178 7.86 -52.74 9.81
C TRP A 178 8.72 -51.60 9.26
N LEU A 179 9.99 -51.86 8.95
CA LEU A 179 10.91 -50.84 8.44
C LEU A 179 10.58 -50.46 6.99
N SER A 180 10.14 -51.40 6.16
CA SER A 180 9.71 -51.12 4.78
C SER A 180 8.43 -50.26 4.70
N LEU A 181 7.59 -50.28 5.73
CA LEU A 181 6.42 -49.39 5.86
C LEU A 181 6.80 -47.96 6.28
N LEU A 182 7.95 -47.78 6.95
CA LEU A 182 8.53 -46.48 7.28
C LEU A 182 9.22 -45.88 6.05
N ASN A 183 8.43 -45.43 5.08
CA ASN A 183 8.93 -44.86 3.84
C ASN A 183 9.29 -43.37 4.05
N PRO A 184 10.59 -42.98 4.04
CA PRO A 184 10.99 -41.60 4.34
C PRO A 184 10.47 -40.58 3.31
N LYS A 185 10.17 -41.06 2.10
CA LYS A 185 9.65 -40.24 0.99
C LYS A 185 8.34 -39.55 1.34
N VAL A 186 7.49 -40.16 2.16
CA VAL A 186 6.20 -39.58 2.59
C VAL A 186 6.41 -38.26 3.35
N ILE A 187 7.44 -38.16 4.19
CA ILE A 187 7.73 -36.93 4.96
C ILE A 187 8.24 -35.81 4.02
N PHE A 188 9.06 -36.17 3.03
CA PHE A 188 9.56 -35.21 2.03
C PHE A 188 8.48 -34.76 1.05
N ASP A 189 7.47 -35.59 0.77
CA ASP A 189 6.30 -35.20 -0.03
C ASP A 189 5.43 -34.15 0.69
N TYR A 190 5.41 -34.12 2.03
CA TYR A 190 4.71 -33.09 2.83
C TYR A 190 5.54 -31.82 3.08
N LEU A 191 6.87 -31.87 3.01
CA LEU A 191 7.76 -30.71 3.08
C LEU A 191 8.06 -30.16 1.67
N SER A 192 7.09 -29.45 1.10
CA SER A 192 7.34 -28.72 -0.14
C SER A 192 8.30 -27.55 0.10
N VAL A 193 9.28 -27.38 -0.79
CA VAL A 193 10.23 -26.24 -0.75
C VAL A 193 9.46 -24.91 -0.72
N TRP A 194 8.33 -24.83 -1.42
CA TRP A 194 7.45 -23.67 -1.45
C TRP A 194 6.80 -23.37 -0.10
N ARG A 195 6.39 -24.39 0.66
CA ARG A 195 5.81 -24.21 2.00
C ARG A 195 6.85 -23.76 3.02
N VAL A 196 8.07 -24.30 2.94
CA VAL A 196 9.19 -23.82 3.77
C VAL A 196 9.53 -22.37 3.44
N LEU A 197 9.60 -22.01 2.15
CA LEU A 197 9.82 -20.63 1.72
C LEU A 197 8.71 -19.70 2.22
N PHE A 198 7.45 -20.13 2.13
CA PHE A 198 6.30 -19.41 2.67
C PHE A 198 6.42 -19.18 4.19
N TRP A 199 6.78 -20.19 4.98
CA TRP A 199 6.98 -20.03 6.42
C TRP A 199 8.11 -19.06 6.74
N THR A 200 9.25 -19.15 6.03
CA THR A 200 10.36 -18.21 6.23
C THR A 200 9.95 -16.77 5.92
N MET A 201 9.15 -16.56 4.86
CA MET A 201 8.62 -15.25 4.51
C MET A 201 7.64 -14.73 5.57
N MET A 202 6.74 -15.57 6.08
CA MET A 202 5.79 -15.18 7.14
C MET A 202 6.50 -14.85 8.44
N LEU A 203 7.51 -15.64 8.83
CA LEU A 203 8.32 -15.36 10.01
C LEU A 203 9.05 -14.03 9.86
N ALA A 204 9.67 -13.76 8.72
CA ALA A 204 10.31 -12.48 8.43
C ALA A 204 9.31 -11.31 8.47
N LEU A 205 8.08 -11.50 7.99
CA LEU A 205 7.05 -10.45 7.99
C LEU A 205 6.54 -10.13 9.41
N VAL A 206 6.38 -11.15 10.24
CA VAL A 206 5.82 -11.04 11.60
C VAL A 206 6.88 -10.61 12.62
N TRP A 207 8.14 -10.99 12.42
CA TRP A 207 9.25 -10.71 13.34
C TRP A 207 9.36 -9.26 13.83
N PRO A 208 9.22 -8.22 12.97
CA PRO A 208 9.34 -6.83 13.38
C PRO A 208 8.27 -6.41 14.39
N PHE A 209 7.07 -7.00 14.29
CA PHE A 209 5.94 -6.71 15.17
C PHE A 209 6.13 -7.32 16.56
N ILE A 210 6.81 -8.47 16.65
CA ILE A 210 7.10 -9.16 17.91
C ILE A 210 8.37 -8.60 18.57
N HIS A 211 9.41 -8.35 17.78
CA HIS A 211 10.73 -7.94 18.27
C HIS A 211 11.03 -6.47 17.96
N VAL A 212 10.41 -5.58 18.75
CA VAL A 212 10.58 -4.14 18.60
C VAL A 212 11.85 -3.68 19.33
N ARG A 213 12.99 -3.72 18.64
CA ARG A 213 14.26 -3.11 19.11
C ARG A 213 14.41 -1.68 18.56
N TRP A 214 13.88 -0.70 19.30
CA TRP A 214 14.25 0.69 19.08
C TRP A 214 15.66 0.91 19.61
N ARG A 215 16.60 1.32 18.74
CA ARG A 215 17.87 1.87 19.24
C ARG A 215 17.52 3.13 20.02
N ARG A 216 17.46 3.03 21.35
CA ARG A 216 17.47 4.19 22.24
C ARG A 216 18.74 4.94 21.88
N LYS A 217 18.61 6.06 21.17
CA LYS A 217 19.74 6.96 20.98
C LYS A 217 20.08 7.39 22.40
N LYS A 218 21.11 6.78 22.99
CA LYS A 218 21.73 7.35 24.18
C LYS A 218 22.15 8.73 23.68
N VAL A 219 21.49 9.77 24.19
CA VAL A 219 22.01 11.12 24.04
C VAL A 219 23.35 11.04 24.72
N ILE A 220 24.40 10.81 23.93
CA ILE A 220 25.74 11.13 24.32
C ILE A 220 25.64 12.65 24.44
N ILE A 221 25.42 13.13 25.66
CA ILE A 221 25.73 14.51 26.00
C ILE A 221 27.21 14.58 25.63
N PRO A 222 27.60 15.29 24.55
CA PRO A 222 29.01 15.54 24.37
C PRO A 222 29.40 16.31 25.62
N ALA A 223 30.32 15.76 26.42
CA ALA A 223 31.11 16.62 27.29
C ALA A 223 31.57 17.77 26.40
N VAL A 224 31.34 19.00 26.86
CA VAL A 224 31.61 20.25 26.16
C VAL A 224 33.05 20.22 25.64
N ALA A 225 33.21 19.67 24.45
CA ALA A 225 34.28 19.94 23.54
C ALA A 225 33.66 20.95 22.60
N ASP A 226 34.35 22.07 22.40
CA ASP A 226 34.06 23.04 21.35
C ASP A 226 34.02 22.31 20.01
N VAL A 227 32.85 21.77 19.69
CA VAL A 227 32.52 21.32 18.35
C VAL A 227 32.23 22.61 17.63
N ALA A 228 33.24 23.11 16.92
CA ALA A 228 33.08 24.14 15.91
C ALA A 228 31.81 23.84 15.12
N GLU A 229 30.93 24.84 15.04
CA GLU A 229 29.70 24.74 14.24
C GLU A 229 30.07 24.14 12.88
N PRO A 230 29.41 23.06 12.44
CA PRO A 230 29.65 22.56 11.10
C PRO A 230 29.32 23.70 10.15
N GLU A 231 30.33 24.17 9.41
CA GLU A 231 30.14 25.18 8.37
C GLU A 231 28.91 24.80 7.54
N PRO A 232 27.99 25.74 7.28
CA PRO A 232 26.83 25.47 6.45
C PRO A 232 27.35 24.94 5.11
N LEU A 233 27.09 23.65 4.85
CA LEU A 233 27.37 23.01 3.56
C LEU A 233 26.99 23.98 2.46
N ALA A 234 28.00 24.44 1.70
CA ALA A 234 27.80 25.35 0.59
C ALA A 234 26.67 24.80 -0.29
N PRO A 235 25.67 25.61 -0.64
CA PRO A 235 24.59 25.14 -1.48
C PRO A 235 25.19 24.60 -2.78
N PHE A 236 24.78 23.38 -3.17
CA PHE A 236 25.19 22.69 -4.40
C PHE A 236 24.91 23.49 -5.69
N VAL A 237 24.23 24.63 -5.56
CA VAL A 237 23.93 25.60 -6.62
C VAL A 237 24.32 26.97 -6.08
N SER A 238 25.20 27.69 -6.77
CA SER A 238 25.69 29.00 -6.33
C SER A 238 24.53 29.99 -6.13
N ALA A 239 24.58 30.76 -5.04
CA ALA A 239 23.56 31.74 -4.68
C ALA A 239 23.31 32.80 -5.76
N GLU A 240 24.27 33.00 -6.68
CA GLU A 240 24.14 33.85 -7.87
C GLU A 240 23.15 33.31 -8.91
N PHE A 241 23.04 31.99 -9.10
CA PHE A 241 22.08 31.40 -10.05
C PHE A 241 20.63 31.43 -9.53
N LEU A 242 20.43 31.45 -8.21
CA LEU A 242 19.12 31.57 -7.55
C LEU A 242 18.90 32.97 -6.96
N GLY A 243 19.53 33.99 -7.54
CA GLY A 243 19.35 35.38 -7.12
C GLY A 243 17.88 35.85 -7.27
N PRO A 244 17.43 36.84 -6.47
CA PRO A 244 16.05 37.36 -6.52
C PRO A 244 15.64 37.84 -7.92
N SER A 245 16.59 38.38 -8.68
CA SER A 245 16.42 38.83 -10.07
C SER A 245 16.22 37.69 -11.05
N THR A 246 16.93 36.56 -10.90
CA THR A 246 16.72 35.36 -11.72
C THR A 246 15.36 34.73 -11.41
N ILE A 247 15.01 34.62 -10.12
CA ILE A 247 13.69 34.12 -9.68
C ILE A 247 12.56 34.95 -10.31
N LEU A 248 12.66 36.29 -10.27
CA LEU A 248 11.66 37.17 -10.86
C LEU A 248 11.55 36.97 -12.38
N ARG A 249 12.66 36.95 -13.11
CA ARG A 249 12.67 36.77 -14.57
C ARG A 249 12.13 35.41 -14.99
N SER A 250 12.54 34.34 -14.31
CA SER A 250 12.01 33.00 -14.52
C SER A 250 10.51 32.95 -14.26
N LEU A 251 10.03 33.58 -13.18
CA LEU A 251 8.61 33.58 -12.83
C LEU A 251 7.77 34.37 -13.84
N ILE A 252 8.29 35.48 -14.40
CA ILE A 252 7.64 36.20 -15.50
C ILE A 252 7.55 35.32 -16.75
N LEU A 253 8.67 34.71 -17.17
CA LEU A 253 8.72 33.84 -18.35
C LEU A 253 7.78 32.64 -18.21
N PHE A 254 7.75 32.01 -17.04
CA PHE A 254 6.82 30.93 -16.76
C PHE A 254 5.38 31.42 -16.86
N ASN A 255 5.00 32.50 -16.17
CA ASN A 255 3.64 33.02 -16.26
C ASN A 255 3.20 33.33 -17.70
N LEU A 256 4.11 33.81 -18.56
CA LEU A 256 3.83 34.04 -19.98
C LEU A 256 3.62 32.73 -20.74
N LEU A 257 4.48 31.74 -20.54
CA LEU A 257 4.35 30.43 -21.19
C LEU A 257 3.07 29.71 -20.79
N PHE A 258 2.77 29.69 -19.49
CA PHE A 258 1.54 29.12 -18.95
C PHE A 258 0.29 29.90 -19.41
N ALA A 259 0.37 31.24 -19.52
CA ALA A 259 -0.71 32.04 -20.12
C ALA A 259 -0.96 31.67 -21.59
N ALA A 260 0.09 31.55 -22.40
CA ALA A 260 -0.03 31.16 -23.80
C ALA A 260 -0.68 29.77 -23.93
N GLN A 261 -0.30 28.82 -23.08
CA GLN A 261 -0.94 27.50 -23.03
C GLN A 261 -2.43 27.60 -22.65
N SER A 262 -2.77 28.36 -21.60
CA SER A 262 -4.17 28.54 -21.19
C SER A 262 -5.02 29.20 -22.27
N ILE A 263 -4.45 30.13 -23.06
CA ILE A 263 -5.12 30.74 -24.21
C ILE A 263 -5.37 29.69 -25.31
N LEU A 264 -4.38 28.85 -25.62
CA LEU A 264 -4.56 27.76 -26.58
C LEU A 264 -5.64 26.78 -26.12
N ASP A 265 -5.66 26.41 -24.84
CA ASP A 265 -6.71 25.56 -24.28
C ASP A 265 -8.08 26.27 -24.36
N ALA A 266 -8.17 27.57 -24.06
CA ALA A 266 -9.42 28.31 -24.20
C ALA A 266 -9.93 28.34 -25.66
N ILE A 267 -9.04 28.50 -26.64
CA ILE A 267 -9.41 28.54 -28.07
C ILE A 267 -9.86 27.16 -28.57
N TYR A 268 -9.04 26.12 -28.36
CA TYR A 268 -9.25 24.81 -28.97
C TYR A 268 -10.14 23.89 -28.15
N LEU A 269 -10.10 23.99 -26.82
CA LEU A 269 -10.82 23.09 -25.92
C LEU A 269 -12.15 23.71 -25.47
N TRP A 270 -12.19 25.00 -25.14
CA TRP A 270 -13.41 25.68 -24.67
C TRP A 270 -14.20 26.32 -25.82
N GLY A 271 -13.50 26.75 -26.88
CA GLY A 271 -14.10 27.35 -28.07
C GLY A 271 -14.80 26.38 -29.03
N HIS A 272 -14.83 25.07 -28.74
CA HIS A 272 -15.46 24.02 -29.57
C HIS A 272 -14.97 24.00 -31.04
N VAL A 273 -13.79 24.57 -31.33
CA VAL A 273 -13.19 24.53 -32.66
C VAL A 273 -12.72 23.10 -32.92
N ALA A 274 -13.21 22.48 -34.00
CA ALA A 274 -12.81 21.13 -34.37
C ALA A 274 -11.28 21.03 -34.46
N LEU A 275 -10.69 20.00 -33.85
CA LEU A 275 -9.26 19.74 -33.98
C LEU A 275 -8.88 19.66 -35.46
N PRO A 276 -7.67 20.11 -35.84
CA PRO A 276 -7.16 19.92 -37.21
C PRO A 276 -7.35 18.48 -37.66
N ALA A 277 -7.79 18.26 -38.91
CA ALA A 277 -8.27 16.98 -39.42
C ALA A 277 -7.28 15.80 -39.33
N ASN A 278 -6.01 16.07 -38.96
CA ASN A 278 -4.94 15.11 -38.80
C ASN A 278 -4.58 14.75 -37.34
N VAL A 279 -5.34 15.22 -36.34
CA VAL A 279 -5.07 14.93 -34.92
C VAL A 279 -6.23 14.15 -34.28
N THR A 280 -5.97 12.91 -33.88
CA THR A 280 -6.94 12.11 -33.11
C THR A 280 -6.99 12.57 -31.64
N TYR A 281 -8.15 12.43 -30.99
CA TYR A 281 -8.30 12.73 -29.55
C TYR A 281 -7.30 11.96 -28.67
N ALA A 282 -6.95 10.72 -29.04
CA ALA A 282 -5.93 9.92 -28.35
C ALA A 282 -4.53 10.54 -28.47
N SER A 283 -4.15 10.98 -29.68
CA SER A 283 -2.87 11.65 -29.91
C SER A 283 -2.80 13.00 -29.19
N TYR A 284 -3.90 13.76 -29.17
CA TYR A 284 -4.01 15.02 -28.45
C TYR A 284 -3.89 14.84 -26.92
N ALA A 285 -4.53 13.82 -26.34
CA ALA A 285 -4.42 13.49 -24.93
C ALA A 285 -2.99 13.06 -24.54
N HIS A 286 -2.38 12.13 -25.28
CA HIS A 286 -1.06 11.60 -24.92
C HIS A 286 0.10 12.55 -25.26
N ARG A 287 0.12 13.22 -26.43
CA ARG A 287 1.24 14.11 -26.80
C ARG A 287 1.24 15.42 -26.01
N GLY A 288 0.08 15.89 -25.57
CA GLY A 288 -0.02 17.12 -24.77
C GLY A 288 0.24 16.91 -23.29
N ALA A 289 -0.21 15.80 -22.69
CA ALA A 289 -0.20 15.64 -21.24
C ALA A 289 1.20 15.44 -20.63
N TYR A 290 2.05 14.55 -21.20
CA TYR A 290 3.33 14.22 -20.57
C TYR A 290 4.31 15.40 -20.49
N PRO A 291 4.51 16.22 -21.55
CA PRO A 291 5.40 17.37 -21.46
C PRO A 291 4.88 18.44 -20.51
N LEU A 292 3.56 18.69 -20.48
CA LEU A 292 2.95 19.67 -19.57
C LEU A 292 3.04 19.28 -18.10
N ILE A 293 2.92 17.98 -17.79
CA ILE A 293 3.15 17.48 -16.43
C ILE A 293 4.62 17.67 -16.04
N ALA A 294 5.56 17.35 -16.94
CA ALA A 294 6.99 17.53 -16.67
C ALA A 294 7.36 19.01 -16.45
N THR A 295 6.85 19.93 -17.26
CA THR A 295 7.10 21.37 -17.09
C THR A 295 6.43 21.93 -15.83
N ALA A 296 5.23 21.49 -15.49
CA ALA A 296 4.55 21.86 -14.24
C ALA A 296 5.31 21.36 -13.00
N LEU A 297 5.80 20.12 -13.01
CA LEU A 297 6.61 19.57 -11.91
C LEU A 297 7.96 20.29 -11.77
N LEU A 298 8.62 20.60 -12.88
CA LEU A 298 9.90 21.32 -12.88
C LEU A 298 9.73 22.77 -12.40
N ALA A 299 8.65 23.44 -12.81
CA ALA A 299 8.28 24.76 -12.32
C ALA A 299 7.90 24.73 -10.82
N ALA A 300 7.18 23.71 -10.36
CA ALA A 300 6.86 23.53 -8.94
C ALA A 300 8.12 23.27 -8.09
N ALA A 301 9.04 22.44 -8.57
CA ALA A 301 10.33 22.21 -7.92
C ALA A 301 11.15 23.51 -7.83
N PHE A 302 11.19 24.28 -8.92
CA PHE A 302 11.84 25.59 -8.94
C PHE A 302 11.22 26.56 -7.92
N VAL A 303 9.88 26.66 -7.88
CA VAL A 303 9.17 27.53 -6.93
C VAL A 303 9.43 27.10 -5.48
N LEU A 304 9.42 25.81 -5.16
CA LEU A 304 9.71 25.31 -3.82
C LEU A 304 11.15 25.60 -3.37
N VAL A 305 12.12 25.50 -4.29
CA VAL A 305 13.53 25.84 -4.02
C VAL A 305 13.71 27.35 -3.87
N ALA A 306 13.04 28.15 -4.71
CA ALA A 306 13.10 29.61 -4.70
C ALA A 306 12.34 30.25 -3.52
N MET A 307 11.29 29.61 -3.01
CA MET A 307 10.42 30.07 -1.91
C MET A 307 10.78 29.42 -0.56
N ARG A 308 12.07 29.15 -0.33
CA ARG A 308 12.52 28.59 0.95
C ARG A 308 12.20 29.57 2.11
N PRO A 309 11.70 29.09 3.26
CA PRO A 309 11.36 29.94 4.40
C PRO A 309 12.55 30.83 4.82
N GLY A 310 12.33 32.14 4.93
CA GLY A 310 13.36 33.13 5.24
C GLY A 310 14.13 33.66 4.03
N GLY A 311 13.81 33.22 2.80
CA GLY A 311 14.47 33.67 1.58
C GLY A 311 14.06 35.07 1.10
N PRO A 312 14.84 35.72 0.22
CA PRO A 312 14.55 37.08 -0.28
C PRO A 312 13.21 37.20 -1.02
N ALA A 313 12.71 36.08 -1.55
CA ALA A 313 11.49 36.02 -2.34
C ALA A 313 10.21 36.07 -1.51
N GLU A 314 10.26 35.67 -0.23
CA GLU A 314 9.11 35.68 0.70
C GLU A 314 8.73 37.11 1.15
N LYS A 315 9.71 38.03 1.16
CA LYS A 315 9.51 39.44 1.57
C LYS A 315 9.22 40.40 0.41
N SER A 316 9.33 39.96 -0.84
CA SER A 316 9.14 40.82 -2.01
C SER A 316 7.67 41.00 -2.37
N LYS A 317 7.19 42.25 -2.39
CA LYS A 317 5.82 42.62 -2.76
C LYS A 317 5.47 42.28 -4.22
N VAL A 318 6.45 42.04 -5.08
CA VAL A 318 6.26 41.74 -6.51
C VAL A 318 6.25 40.24 -6.80
N ILE A 319 7.05 39.43 -6.08
CA ILE A 319 7.18 38.00 -6.39
C ILE A 319 5.94 37.23 -5.90
N ARG A 320 5.35 37.61 -4.76
CA ARG A 320 4.16 36.96 -4.19
C ARG A 320 2.94 36.93 -5.13
N PRO A 321 2.50 38.05 -5.76
CA PRO A 321 1.39 38.00 -6.70
C PRO A 321 1.71 37.19 -7.96
N LEU A 322 2.95 37.21 -8.45
CA LEU A 322 3.36 36.39 -9.60
C LEU A 322 3.33 34.89 -9.29
N VAL A 323 3.60 34.48 -8.04
CA VAL A 323 3.42 33.09 -7.60
C VAL A 323 1.95 32.72 -7.56
N TYR A 324 1.08 33.59 -7.02
CA TYR A 324 -0.36 33.31 -7.02
C TYR A 324 -0.92 33.21 -8.44
N LEU A 325 -0.49 34.08 -9.36
CA LEU A 325 -0.85 34.01 -10.76
C LEU A 325 -0.37 32.68 -11.39
N TRP A 326 0.88 32.29 -11.13
CA TRP A 326 1.44 31.05 -11.63
C TRP A 326 0.69 29.81 -11.10
N VAL A 327 0.36 29.79 -9.80
CA VAL A 327 -0.44 28.71 -9.21
C VAL A 327 -1.84 28.68 -9.83
N GLY A 328 -2.48 29.84 -10.00
CA GLY A 328 -3.78 29.96 -10.66
C GLY A 328 -3.76 29.40 -12.09
N GLN A 329 -2.74 29.72 -12.86
CA GLN A 329 -2.54 29.17 -14.20
C GLN A 329 -2.35 27.65 -14.20
N ASN A 330 -1.63 27.10 -13.22
CA ASN A 330 -1.47 25.64 -13.09
C ASN A 330 -2.78 24.95 -12.71
N VAL A 331 -3.61 25.56 -11.86
CA VAL A 331 -4.96 25.05 -11.56
C VAL A 331 -5.81 25.03 -12.84
N LEU A 332 -5.75 26.09 -13.67
CA LEU A 332 -6.42 26.11 -14.97
C LEU A 332 -5.91 25.02 -15.92
N LEU A 333 -4.60 24.78 -15.98
CA LEU A 333 -4.05 23.68 -16.78
C LEU A 333 -4.53 22.30 -16.32
N VAL A 334 -4.63 22.09 -15.01
CA VAL A 334 -5.17 20.84 -14.46
C VAL A 334 -6.64 20.71 -14.86
N ALA A 335 -7.43 21.78 -14.78
CA ALA A 335 -8.82 21.78 -15.24
C ALA A 335 -8.94 21.47 -16.74
N SER A 336 -8.11 22.08 -17.60
CA SER A 336 -8.05 21.75 -19.03
C SER A 336 -7.66 20.29 -19.28
N SER A 337 -6.76 19.74 -18.47
CA SER A 337 -6.34 18.34 -18.57
C SER A 337 -7.45 17.37 -18.15
N ILE A 338 -8.22 17.72 -17.11
CA ILE A 338 -9.43 16.98 -16.70
C ILE A 338 -10.45 16.98 -17.84
N LEU A 339 -10.76 18.13 -18.43
CA LEU A 339 -11.70 18.23 -19.55
C LEU A 339 -11.22 17.44 -20.78
N ARG A 340 -9.92 17.43 -21.06
CA ARG A 340 -9.35 16.61 -22.14
C ARG A 340 -9.49 15.12 -21.87
N LEU A 341 -9.31 14.69 -20.64
CA LEU A 341 -9.52 13.30 -20.25
C LEU A 341 -11.00 12.91 -20.30
N ASP A 342 -11.91 13.83 -19.96
CA ASP A 342 -13.36 13.66 -20.04
C ASP A 342 -13.82 13.42 -21.48
N LEU A 343 -13.41 14.28 -22.42
CA LEU A 343 -13.65 14.08 -23.86
C LEU A 343 -13.05 12.76 -24.38
N TYR A 344 -11.94 12.31 -23.80
CA TYR A 344 -11.33 11.02 -24.14
C TYR A 344 -12.17 9.84 -23.60
N VAL A 345 -12.77 9.96 -22.42
CA VAL A 345 -13.70 8.97 -21.86
C VAL A 345 -14.98 8.89 -22.68
N ASP A 346 -15.52 10.02 -23.13
CA ASP A 346 -16.74 10.04 -23.97
C ASP A 346 -16.60 9.21 -25.25
N ILE A 347 -15.38 9.13 -25.81
CA ILE A 347 -15.10 8.40 -27.04
C ILE A 347 -14.67 6.95 -26.76
N TYR A 348 -13.81 6.74 -25.76
CA TYR A 348 -13.12 5.46 -25.53
C TYR A 348 -13.56 4.74 -24.24
N MET A 349 -14.67 5.16 -23.64
CA MET A 349 -15.25 4.63 -22.40
C MET A 349 -14.32 4.77 -21.18
N LEU A 350 -14.80 4.33 -20.02
CA LEU A 350 -14.06 4.43 -18.76
C LEU A 350 -13.15 3.21 -18.56
N THR A 351 -11.97 3.45 -17.99
CA THR A 351 -11.02 2.40 -17.57
C THR A 351 -10.39 2.76 -16.22
N TYR A 352 -9.75 1.78 -15.57
CA TYR A 352 -9.03 2.00 -14.31
C TYR A 352 -8.02 3.14 -14.39
N TRP A 353 -7.23 3.17 -15.46
CA TRP A 353 -6.19 4.19 -15.64
C TRP A 353 -6.77 5.60 -15.81
N ARG A 354 -7.94 5.74 -16.44
CA ARG A 354 -8.61 7.04 -16.60
C ARG A 354 -9.19 7.52 -15.26
N ILE A 355 -9.81 6.64 -14.48
CA ILE A 355 -10.26 6.99 -13.11
C ILE A 355 -9.06 7.38 -12.24
N ALA A 356 -7.99 6.58 -12.25
CA ALA A 356 -6.78 6.88 -11.51
C ALA A 356 -6.18 8.24 -11.91
N ALA A 357 -6.20 8.58 -13.20
CA ALA A 357 -5.76 9.88 -13.69
C ALA A 357 -6.64 11.04 -13.19
N PHE A 358 -7.97 10.90 -13.17
CA PHE A 358 -8.86 11.91 -12.57
C PHE A 358 -8.58 12.13 -11.09
N VAL A 359 -8.47 11.05 -10.32
CA VAL A 359 -8.16 11.09 -8.89
C VAL A 359 -6.80 11.76 -8.65
N TRP A 360 -5.80 11.40 -9.45
CA TRP A 360 -4.47 11.99 -9.39
C TRP A 360 -4.48 13.49 -9.71
N MET A 361 -5.15 13.90 -10.80
CA MET A 361 -5.27 15.32 -11.16
C MET A 361 -6.00 16.12 -10.07
N GLY A 362 -7.03 15.54 -9.44
CA GLY A 362 -7.69 16.14 -8.28
C GLY A 362 -6.75 16.33 -7.07
N LEU A 363 -5.90 15.35 -6.78
CA LEU A 363 -4.87 15.46 -5.74
C LEU A 363 -3.84 16.55 -6.07
N VAL A 364 -3.42 16.67 -7.32
CA VAL A 364 -2.49 17.72 -7.77
C VAL A 364 -3.13 19.10 -7.61
N ALA A 365 -4.37 19.28 -8.06
CA ALA A 365 -5.11 20.52 -7.87
C ALA A 365 -5.23 20.90 -6.38
N LEU A 366 -5.57 19.94 -5.52
CA LEU A 366 -5.61 20.14 -4.07
C LEU A 366 -4.24 20.53 -3.51
N GLY A 367 -3.16 19.88 -3.96
CA GLY A 367 -1.79 20.22 -3.55
C GLY A 367 -1.41 21.66 -3.91
N LEU A 368 -1.78 22.13 -5.10
CA LEU A 368 -1.60 23.52 -5.52
C LEU A 368 -2.39 24.50 -4.65
N ILE A 369 -3.65 24.18 -4.34
CA ILE A 369 -4.48 24.98 -3.42
C ILE A 369 -3.84 25.02 -2.02
N LEU A 370 -3.30 23.91 -1.54
CA LEU A 370 -2.61 23.84 -0.25
C LEU A 370 -1.32 24.68 -0.24
N ILE A 371 -0.63 24.84 -1.37
CA ILE A 371 0.52 25.76 -1.48
C ILE A 371 0.06 27.21 -1.27
N VAL A 372 -1.03 27.63 -1.93
CA VAL A 372 -1.60 28.97 -1.73
C VAL A 372 -2.03 29.15 -0.28
N ALA A 373 -2.75 28.17 0.28
CA ALA A 373 -3.18 28.19 1.68
C ALA A 373 -1.98 28.28 2.64
N ARG A 374 -0.88 27.57 2.36
CA ARG A 374 0.36 27.65 3.15
C ARG A 374 0.92 29.07 3.17
N ILE A 375 0.94 29.75 2.02
CA ILE A 375 1.48 31.11 1.90
C ILE A 375 0.54 32.13 2.55
N VAL A 376 -0.78 31.99 2.38
CA VAL A 376 -1.78 32.91 2.94
C VAL A 376 -1.87 32.79 4.46
N LEU A 377 -1.82 31.56 4.98
CA LEU A 377 -1.92 31.25 6.41
C LEU A 377 -0.58 31.25 7.15
N ASP A 378 0.50 31.67 6.48
CA ASP A 378 1.88 31.71 6.99
C ASP A 378 2.31 30.40 7.70
N ARG A 379 1.97 29.26 7.10
CA ARG A 379 2.24 27.93 7.65
C ARG A 379 3.64 27.43 7.24
N SER A 380 4.18 26.53 8.04
CA SER A 380 5.47 25.90 7.77
C SER A 380 5.39 24.88 6.62
N ASN A 381 6.53 24.56 6.00
CA ASN A 381 6.60 23.51 4.99
C ASN A 381 6.23 22.12 5.57
N GLN A 382 6.46 21.90 6.86
CA GLN A 382 6.03 20.66 7.53
C GLN A 382 4.51 20.52 7.56
N TRP A 383 3.78 21.63 7.76
CA TRP A 383 2.33 21.64 7.67
C TRP A 383 1.86 21.27 6.26
N LEU A 384 2.47 21.83 5.21
CA LEU A 384 2.13 21.52 3.82
C LEU A 384 2.33 20.04 3.49
N VAL A 385 3.47 19.45 3.91
CA VAL A 385 3.75 18.03 3.72
C VAL A 385 2.74 17.18 4.50
N GLY A 386 2.42 17.56 5.74
CA GLY A 386 1.40 16.88 6.55
C GLY A 386 0.02 16.92 5.90
N ALA A 387 -0.42 18.08 5.41
CA ALA A 387 -1.71 18.25 4.74
C ALA A 387 -1.80 17.44 3.44
N ASN A 388 -0.75 17.42 2.62
CA ASN A 388 -0.70 16.59 1.42
C ASN A 388 -0.71 15.08 1.75
N LEU A 389 0.01 14.66 2.80
CA LEU A 389 0.01 13.27 3.23
C LEU A 389 -1.37 12.84 3.75
N ILE A 390 -2.07 13.72 4.49
CA ILE A 390 -3.44 13.49 4.92
C ILE A 390 -4.36 13.37 3.71
N ALA A 391 -4.30 14.32 2.77
CA ALA A 391 -5.10 14.29 1.55
C ALA A 391 -4.89 12.99 0.75
N LEU A 392 -3.63 12.61 0.52
CA LEU A 392 -3.27 11.38 -0.18
C LEU A 392 -3.80 10.13 0.57
N THR A 393 -3.58 10.06 1.88
CA THR A 393 -4.02 8.90 2.69
C THR A 393 -5.55 8.79 2.68
N THR A 394 -6.26 9.91 2.82
CA THR A 394 -7.72 9.97 2.77
C THR A 394 -8.25 9.50 1.42
N VAL A 395 -7.68 10.00 0.31
CA VAL A 395 -8.09 9.59 -1.03
C VAL A 395 -7.84 8.12 -1.28
N LEU A 396 -6.67 7.58 -0.92
CA LEU A 396 -6.36 6.16 -1.07
C LEU A 396 -7.27 5.28 -0.19
N TYR A 397 -7.57 5.73 1.03
CA TYR A 397 -8.49 5.03 1.93
C TYR A 397 -9.90 4.95 1.33
N PHE A 398 -10.46 6.07 0.87
CA PHE A 398 -11.78 6.05 0.23
C PHE A 398 -11.78 5.28 -1.09
N ALA A 399 -10.73 5.39 -1.89
CA ALA A 399 -10.57 4.61 -3.12
C ALA A 399 -10.62 3.10 -2.85
N SER A 400 -10.01 2.63 -1.74
CA SER A 400 -10.09 1.21 -1.37
C SER A 400 -11.50 0.71 -1.05
N LEU A 401 -12.41 1.61 -0.66
CA LEU A 401 -13.81 1.31 -0.34
C LEU A 401 -14.74 1.41 -1.55
N VAL A 402 -14.32 2.05 -2.64
CA VAL A 402 -15.12 2.21 -3.85
C VAL A 402 -15.05 0.93 -4.70
N ASN A 403 -16.19 0.57 -5.32
CA ASN A 403 -16.26 -0.52 -6.28
C ASN A 403 -16.02 0.02 -7.70
N PHE A 404 -14.75 0.17 -8.06
CA PHE A 404 -14.37 0.66 -9.38
C PHE A 404 -14.81 -0.28 -10.49
N ASP A 405 -14.77 -1.58 -10.26
CA ASP A 405 -15.15 -2.61 -11.22
C ASP A 405 -16.62 -2.45 -11.64
N ALA A 406 -17.53 -2.34 -10.66
CA ALA A 406 -18.94 -2.10 -10.91
C ALA A 406 -19.19 -0.71 -11.51
N LEU A 407 -18.50 0.33 -11.02
CA LEU A 407 -18.65 1.70 -11.51
C LEU A 407 -18.24 1.82 -12.99
N ILE A 408 -17.10 1.23 -13.36
CA ILE A 408 -16.64 1.18 -14.76
C ILE A 408 -17.64 0.38 -15.60
N ALA A 409 -18.08 -0.78 -15.12
CA ALA A 409 -18.98 -1.64 -15.88
C ALA A 409 -20.34 -0.96 -16.14
N ASP A 410 -20.97 -0.41 -15.10
CA ASP A 410 -22.25 0.29 -15.22
C ASP A 410 -22.12 1.54 -16.11
N TYR A 411 -21.04 2.33 -15.96
CA TYR A 411 -20.81 3.50 -16.81
C TYR A 411 -20.66 3.11 -18.28
N ASN A 412 -19.82 2.10 -18.58
CA ASN A 412 -19.53 1.67 -19.95
C ASN A 412 -20.77 1.08 -20.64
N VAL A 413 -21.61 0.34 -19.91
CA VAL A 413 -22.86 -0.19 -20.46
C VAL A 413 -23.87 0.93 -20.69
N ALA A 414 -24.04 1.86 -19.74
CA ALA A 414 -25.00 2.95 -19.87
C ALA A 414 -24.66 3.95 -20.99
N HIS A 415 -23.37 4.22 -21.23
CA HIS A 415 -22.92 5.17 -22.26
C HIS A 415 -22.65 4.51 -23.62
N SER A 416 -22.85 3.19 -23.73
CA SER A 416 -22.65 2.47 -24.98
C SER A 416 -23.65 2.86 -26.07
N ARG A 417 -23.29 2.54 -27.32
CA ARG A 417 -24.17 2.70 -28.47
C ARG A 417 -25.47 1.91 -28.32
N GLU A 418 -25.40 0.73 -27.72
CA GLU A 418 -26.53 -0.15 -27.51
C GLU A 418 -27.54 0.41 -26.50
N ALA A 419 -27.07 1.15 -25.49
CA ALA A 419 -27.94 1.78 -24.50
C ALA A 419 -28.39 3.19 -24.90
N SER A 420 -27.47 4.01 -25.42
CA SER A 420 -27.69 5.45 -25.66
C SER A 420 -27.97 5.81 -27.12
N GLY A 421 -27.79 4.87 -28.06
CA GLY A 421 -27.88 5.09 -29.50
C GLY A 421 -26.70 5.87 -30.10
N LYS A 422 -25.75 6.34 -29.28
CA LYS A 422 -24.58 7.13 -29.69
C LYS A 422 -23.31 6.57 -29.04
N GLY A 423 -22.13 6.91 -29.60
CA GLY A 423 -20.85 6.50 -29.03
C GLY A 423 -20.32 5.13 -29.50
N ALA A 424 -19.38 4.57 -28.73
CA ALA A 424 -18.73 3.30 -29.02
C ALA A 424 -19.61 2.10 -28.62
N GLN A 425 -19.42 0.97 -29.32
CA GLN A 425 -20.09 -0.29 -28.97
C GLN A 425 -19.59 -0.81 -27.63
N ILE A 426 -20.44 -1.56 -26.89
CA ILE A 426 -20.02 -2.22 -25.65
C ILE A 426 -18.84 -3.17 -25.94
N ASP A 427 -17.71 -2.95 -25.26
CA ASP A 427 -16.58 -3.88 -25.22
C ASP A 427 -16.83 -4.97 -24.17
N ILE A 428 -17.38 -6.09 -24.63
CA ILE A 428 -17.71 -7.22 -23.76
C ILE A 428 -16.47 -7.91 -23.21
N ASN A 429 -15.38 -7.96 -23.98
CA ASN A 429 -14.13 -8.57 -23.52
C ASN A 429 -13.56 -7.79 -22.34
N TYR A 430 -13.59 -6.46 -22.41
CA TYR A 430 -13.18 -5.61 -21.30
C TYR A 430 -14.10 -5.78 -20.09
N LEU A 431 -15.43 -5.76 -20.26
CA LEU A 431 -16.39 -5.96 -19.16
C LEU A 431 -16.14 -7.27 -18.40
N LEU A 432 -15.86 -8.36 -19.11
CA LEU A 432 -15.58 -9.66 -18.50
C LEU A 432 -14.24 -9.70 -17.75
N THR A 433 -13.29 -8.82 -18.07
CA THR A 433 -12.02 -8.71 -17.34
C THR A 433 -12.13 -7.97 -16.01
N LEU A 434 -13.23 -7.22 -15.79
CA LEU A 434 -13.48 -6.49 -14.54
C LEU A 434 -13.81 -7.42 -13.36
N GLY A 435 -14.17 -8.68 -13.63
CA GLY A 435 -14.44 -9.68 -12.60
C GLY A 435 -15.91 -9.72 -12.12
N PRO A 436 -16.19 -10.45 -11.03
CA PRO A 436 -17.55 -10.74 -10.61
C PRO A 436 -18.40 -9.50 -10.28
N GLN A 437 -17.77 -8.42 -9.80
CA GLN A 437 -18.47 -7.18 -9.47
C GLN A 437 -19.16 -6.51 -10.66
N ALA A 438 -18.77 -6.85 -11.90
CA ALA A 438 -19.38 -6.38 -13.13
C ALA A 438 -20.64 -7.16 -13.55
N LEU A 439 -21.00 -8.27 -12.86
CA LEU A 439 -22.12 -9.14 -13.22
C LEU A 439 -23.45 -8.39 -13.51
N PRO A 440 -23.89 -7.42 -12.68
CA PRO A 440 -25.13 -6.69 -12.94
C PRO A 440 -25.10 -5.88 -14.25
N ALA A 441 -23.94 -5.32 -14.61
CA ALA A 441 -23.75 -4.59 -15.85
C ALA A 441 -23.65 -5.54 -17.05
N ILE A 442 -23.00 -6.70 -16.89
CA ILE A 442 -22.96 -7.76 -17.90
C ILE A 442 -24.38 -8.26 -18.22
N ASP A 443 -25.21 -8.50 -17.21
CA ASP A 443 -26.59 -8.94 -17.39
C ASP A 443 -27.42 -7.88 -18.16
N LYS A 444 -27.22 -6.58 -17.89
CA LYS A 444 -27.80 -5.48 -18.69
C LYS A 444 -27.29 -5.48 -20.14
N ALA A 445 -25.99 -5.69 -20.34
CA ALA A 445 -25.38 -5.71 -21.68
C ALA A 445 -25.93 -6.88 -22.53
N ILE A 446 -26.20 -8.03 -21.93
CA ILE A 446 -26.86 -9.18 -22.57
C ILE A 446 -28.29 -8.80 -22.99
N ALA A 447 -29.06 -8.16 -22.09
CA ALA A 447 -30.43 -7.75 -22.38
C ALA A 447 -30.53 -6.72 -23.53
N LEU A 448 -29.54 -5.84 -23.66
CA LEU A 448 -29.45 -4.86 -24.76
C LEU A 448 -29.08 -5.49 -26.12
N ARG A 449 -28.64 -6.76 -26.14
CA ARG A 449 -28.21 -7.47 -27.35
C ARG A 449 -28.96 -8.81 -27.53
N PRO A 450 -30.30 -8.80 -27.71
CA PRO A 450 -31.11 -10.02 -27.74
C PRO A 450 -30.79 -10.96 -28.93
N GLY A 451 -30.13 -10.47 -29.98
CA GLY A 451 -29.72 -11.27 -31.15
C GLY A 451 -28.30 -11.82 -31.13
N ALA A 452 -27.48 -11.42 -30.15
CA ALA A 452 -26.10 -11.90 -29.99
C ALA A 452 -26.06 -12.93 -28.86
N THR A 453 -26.77 -14.05 -29.02
CA THR A 453 -26.60 -15.26 -28.19
C THR A 453 -25.26 -15.91 -28.50
N GLU A 454 -24.18 -15.18 -28.26
CA GLU A 454 -22.85 -15.75 -28.19
C GLU A 454 -22.84 -16.68 -26.98
N THR A 455 -22.97 -17.99 -27.19
CA THR A 455 -22.84 -19.03 -26.16
C THR A 455 -21.58 -18.81 -25.30
N CYS A 456 -20.55 -18.20 -25.88
CA CYS A 456 -19.33 -17.75 -25.22
C CYS A 456 -19.61 -16.76 -24.06
N LEU A 457 -20.48 -15.77 -24.24
CA LEU A 457 -20.76 -14.74 -23.22
C LEU A 457 -21.49 -15.30 -22.00
N VAL A 458 -22.52 -16.12 -22.21
CA VAL A 458 -23.23 -16.80 -21.13
C VAL A 458 -22.26 -17.71 -20.37
N SER A 459 -21.44 -18.51 -21.07
CA SER A 459 -20.47 -19.39 -20.43
C SER A 459 -19.42 -18.62 -19.60
N ARG A 460 -18.98 -17.43 -20.05
CA ARG A 460 -18.03 -16.59 -19.30
C ARG A 460 -18.69 -15.92 -18.12
N ARG A 461 -19.94 -15.48 -18.26
CA ARG A 461 -20.76 -14.96 -17.16
C ARG A 461 -20.95 -16.03 -16.07
N ASP A 462 -21.24 -17.27 -16.44
CA ASP A 462 -21.40 -18.37 -15.48
C ASP A 462 -20.09 -18.70 -14.74
N ARG A 463 -18.93 -18.58 -15.42
CA ARG A 463 -17.63 -18.67 -14.74
C ARG A 463 -17.44 -17.58 -13.68
N LEU A 464 -17.88 -16.35 -13.95
CA LEU A 464 -17.81 -15.26 -12.97
C LEU A 464 -18.74 -15.50 -11.77
N VAL A 465 -19.92 -16.08 -12.00
CA VAL A 465 -20.82 -16.50 -10.91
C VAL A 465 -20.19 -17.61 -10.07
N GLU A 466 -19.53 -18.58 -10.70
CA GLU A 466 -18.83 -19.64 -9.97
C GLU A 466 -17.63 -19.09 -9.18
N GLN A 467 -16.89 -18.14 -9.75
CA GLN A 467 -15.86 -17.40 -9.00
C GLN A 467 -16.44 -16.66 -7.79
N LEU A 468 -17.57 -15.97 -7.96
CA LEU A 468 -18.26 -15.29 -6.84
C LEU A 468 -18.63 -16.28 -5.74
N ARG A 469 -19.14 -17.47 -6.09
CA ARG A 469 -19.49 -18.52 -5.12
C ARG A 469 -18.26 -19.02 -4.36
N GLN A 470 -17.13 -19.20 -5.04
CA GLN A 470 -15.87 -19.56 -4.39
C GLN A 470 -15.42 -18.45 -3.42
N ASP A 471 -15.61 -17.19 -3.80
CA ASP A 471 -15.23 -16.05 -2.96
C ASP A 471 -16.12 -15.91 -1.70
N LEU A 472 -17.31 -16.52 -1.68
CA LEU A 472 -18.18 -16.58 -0.49
C LEU A 472 -17.74 -17.60 0.56
N ALA A 473 -16.74 -18.44 0.27
CA ALA A 473 -16.14 -19.31 1.29
C ALA A 473 -15.63 -18.45 2.46
N TRP A 474 -15.74 -18.97 3.69
CA TRP A 474 -15.48 -18.16 4.89
C TRP A 474 -14.08 -17.52 4.93
N ARG A 475 -13.07 -18.14 4.29
CA ARG A 475 -11.68 -17.62 4.23
C ARG A 475 -11.50 -16.45 3.25
N SER A 476 -12.20 -16.49 2.13
CA SER A 476 -12.18 -15.49 1.06
C SER A 476 -13.30 -14.46 1.19
N TRP A 477 -14.18 -14.65 2.18
CA TRP A 477 -15.35 -13.83 2.37
C TRP A 477 -15.01 -12.35 2.45
N GLY A 478 -15.75 -11.55 1.69
CA GLY A 478 -15.74 -10.09 1.71
C GLY A 478 -17.15 -9.54 1.69
N PHE A 479 -17.38 -8.43 2.39
CA PHE A 479 -18.72 -7.86 2.53
C PHE A 479 -19.31 -7.42 1.18
N ARG A 480 -18.47 -6.92 0.26
CA ARG A 480 -18.89 -6.52 -1.09
C ARG A 480 -19.43 -7.68 -1.91
N SER A 481 -18.68 -8.78 -2.00
CA SER A 481 -19.09 -10.00 -2.71
C SER A 481 -20.36 -10.60 -2.13
N TRP A 482 -20.51 -10.58 -0.80
CA TRP A 482 -21.76 -11.00 -0.15
C TRP A 482 -22.96 -10.13 -0.50
N ARG A 483 -22.80 -8.80 -0.55
CA ARG A 483 -23.86 -7.87 -0.98
C ARG A 483 -24.26 -8.11 -2.43
N LEU A 484 -23.28 -8.36 -3.30
CA LEU A 484 -23.51 -8.68 -4.70
C LEU A 484 -24.33 -9.97 -4.84
N GLN A 485 -23.94 -11.05 -4.15
CA GLN A 485 -24.67 -12.32 -4.17
C GLN A 485 -26.13 -12.12 -3.77
N ARG A 486 -26.40 -11.38 -2.68
CA ARG A 486 -27.78 -11.10 -2.24
C ARG A 486 -28.61 -10.35 -3.29
N ARG A 487 -27.99 -9.44 -4.04
CA ARG A 487 -28.68 -8.71 -5.13
C ARG A 487 -29.03 -9.66 -6.28
N LEU A 488 -28.10 -10.54 -6.66
CA LEU A 488 -28.33 -11.53 -7.72
C LEU A 488 -29.40 -12.54 -7.31
N ASP A 489 -29.40 -13.01 -6.06
CA ASP A 489 -30.42 -13.90 -5.52
C ASP A 489 -31.81 -13.26 -5.52
N ALA A 490 -31.90 -11.96 -5.19
CA ALA A 490 -33.16 -11.21 -5.25
C ALA A 490 -33.68 -11.09 -6.69
N GLN A 491 -32.82 -10.75 -7.64
CA GLN A 491 -33.18 -10.67 -9.06
C GLN A 491 -33.66 -12.01 -9.62
N ALA A 492 -33.01 -13.12 -9.25
CA ALA A 492 -33.41 -14.45 -9.67
C ALA A 492 -34.80 -14.83 -9.13
N ARG A 493 -35.11 -14.46 -7.88
CA ARG A 493 -36.43 -14.68 -7.28
C ARG A 493 -37.52 -13.89 -8.00
N ASP A 494 -37.28 -12.62 -8.29
CA ASP A 494 -38.24 -11.76 -9.00
C ASP A 494 -38.56 -12.31 -10.39
N GLN A 495 -37.55 -12.80 -11.13
CA GLN A 495 -37.75 -13.45 -12.43
C GLN A 495 -38.60 -14.73 -12.31
N SER A 496 -38.32 -15.58 -11.31
CA SER A 496 -39.09 -16.81 -11.09
C SER A 496 -40.55 -16.58 -10.66
N GLY A 497 -40.84 -15.50 -9.94
CA GLY A 497 -42.20 -15.13 -9.55
C GLY A 497 -43.03 -14.48 -10.65
N SER A 498 -42.39 -14.03 -11.74
CA SER A 498 -43.05 -13.37 -12.88
C SER A 498 -43.44 -14.31 -14.03
N GLN A 499 -43.09 -15.60 -13.95
CA GLN A 499 -43.61 -16.62 -14.86
C GLN A 499 -45.01 -17.06 -14.37
N PRO A 500 -46.09 -16.90 -15.15
CA PRO A 500 -47.40 -17.40 -14.76
C PRO A 500 -47.32 -18.93 -14.60
N ALA A 501 -47.91 -19.44 -13.52
CA ALA A 501 -48.13 -20.88 -13.37
C ALA A 501 -48.92 -21.36 -14.58
N GLY A 502 -48.27 -22.21 -15.39
CA GLY A 502 -48.84 -22.78 -16.61
C GLY A 502 -50.05 -23.67 -16.34
#